data_AF-A0AAV3Y3Q3-F1
#
_entry.id   AF-A0AAV3Y3Q3-F1
#
_cell.length_a   1.000
_cell.length_b   1.000
_cell.length_c   1.000
_cell.angle_alpha   90.00
_cell.angle_beta   90.00
_cell.angle_gamma   90.00
#
_symmetry.space_group_name_H-M   'P 1'
#
loop_
_entity.id
_entity.type
_entity.pdbx_description
1 polymer ?
#
loop_
_entity_poly.entity_id
_entity_poly.type
_entity_poly.pdbx_seq_one_letter_code
_entity_poly.pdbx_strand_id
1 'polypeptide(L)'
;MGCLFQGSVVLSKKLGDTWIKIPCIGKIGSCNYTDVCDLLKNAQCPAPFVSHSIPCKCPFTKGNYKLPSSEFIVEVAVFPTGDYHAVGKLSTGDNKSVACVELFVTFG
;
A
#
# COMPACT_ATOMS: atom_id res chain seq x y z
N MET A 1 0.71 -8.14 23.41
CA MET A 1 0.35 -6.78 22.97
C MET A 1 0.65 -6.69 21.49
N GLY A 2 -0.37 -6.92 20.64
CA GLY A 2 -0.20 -6.90 19.18
C GLY A 2 0.02 -5.47 18.69
N CYS A 3 0.92 -5.28 17.73
CA CYS A 3 1.11 -3.99 17.07
C CYS A 3 -0.13 -3.66 16.25
N LEU A 4 -0.95 -2.71 16.70
CA LEU A 4 -1.97 -2.07 15.87
C LEU A 4 -1.23 -1.16 14.88
N PHE A 5 -1.30 -1.49 13.59
CA PHE A 5 -0.74 -0.66 12.53
C PHE A 5 -1.85 0.12 11.83
N GLN A 6 -1.74 1.44 11.85
CA GLN A 6 -2.63 2.35 11.16
C GLN A 6 -2.03 2.71 9.80
N GLY A 7 -2.83 2.60 8.74
CA GLY A 7 -2.43 2.93 7.38
C GLY A 7 -3.16 4.18 6.88
N SER A 8 -2.47 5.03 6.13
CA SER A 8 -3.07 6.15 5.42
C SER A 8 -2.57 6.14 3.99
N VAL A 9 -3.48 6.06 3.04
CA VAL A 9 -3.18 6.13 1.61
C VAL A 9 -3.82 7.39 1.06
N VAL A 10 -3.05 8.14 0.27
CA VAL A 10 -3.54 9.23 -0.57
C VAL A 10 -3.23 8.85 -2.01
N LEU A 11 -4.28 8.70 -2.82
CA LEU A 11 -4.17 8.42 -4.24
C LEU A 11 -4.73 9.60 -5.02
N SER A 12 -3.95 10.10 -5.97
CA SER A 12 -4.31 11.21 -6.84
C SER A 12 -4.11 10.81 -8.30
N LYS A 13 -4.98 11.30 -9.17
CA LYS A 13 -4.86 11.17 -10.63
C LYS A 13 -4.62 12.54 -11.25
N LYS A 14 -3.72 12.60 -12.23
CA LYS A 14 -3.48 13.82 -13.00
C LYS A 14 -4.59 14.03 -14.04
N LEU A 15 -5.20 15.21 -14.05
CA LEU A 15 -6.15 15.68 -15.06
C LEU A 15 -5.69 17.04 -15.55
N GLY A 16 -5.18 17.09 -16.79
CA GLY A 16 -4.49 18.27 -17.31
C GLY A 16 -3.27 18.61 -16.45
N ASP A 17 -3.24 19.84 -15.91
CA ASP A 17 -2.16 20.33 -15.06
C ASP A 17 -2.42 20.13 -13.55
N THR A 18 -3.57 19.56 -13.16
CA THR A 18 -3.95 19.40 -11.75
C THR A 18 -3.97 17.94 -11.30
N TRP A 19 -3.59 17.70 -10.04
CA TRP A 19 -3.77 16.40 -9.38
C TRP A 19 -5.08 16.37 -8.60
N ILE A 20 -5.98 15.46 -8.99
CA ILE A 20 -7.26 15.27 -8.33
C ILE A 20 -7.18 14.06 -7.41
N LYS A 21 -7.46 14.29 -6.12
CA LYS A 21 -7.50 13.25 -5.10
C LYS A 21 -8.67 12.30 -5.37
N ILE A 22 -8.38 11.01 -5.50
CA ILE A 22 -9.38 9.96 -5.63
C ILE A 22 -9.94 9.64 -4.24
N PRO A 23 -11.26 9.75 -4.01
CA PRO A 23 -11.86 9.43 -2.71
C PRO A 23 -11.73 7.95 -2.38
N CYS A 24 -11.87 7.61 -1.09
CA CYS A 24 -11.93 6.22 -0.67
C CYS A 24 -13.28 5.59 -1.03
N ILE A 25 -13.28 4.62 -1.95
CA ILE A 25 -14.47 3.86 -2.34
C ILE A 25 -14.13 2.38 -2.22
N GLY A 26 -14.87 1.65 -1.39
CA GLY A 26 -14.70 0.19 -1.27
C GLY A 26 -13.28 -0.25 -0.86
N LYS A 27 -12.58 0.55 -0.04
CA LYS A 27 -11.16 0.36 0.34
C LYS A 27 -10.16 0.56 -0.80
N ILE A 28 -10.53 1.32 -1.84
CA ILE A 28 -9.65 1.72 -2.93
C ILE A 28 -9.64 3.26 -3.02
N GLY A 29 -8.46 3.85 -3.26
CA GLY A 29 -8.28 5.30 -3.35
C GLY A 29 -7.62 5.89 -2.10
N SER A 30 -8.01 7.11 -1.72
CA SER A 30 -7.43 7.80 -0.57
C SER A 30 -8.07 7.36 0.76
N CYS A 31 -7.71 6.17 1.23
CA CYS A 31 -8.32 5.52 2.38
C CYS A 31 -7.45 5.60 3.64
N ASN A 32 -8.10 5.68 4.80
CA ASN A 32 -7.49 5.48 6.11
C ASN A 32 -7.91 4.14 6.68
N TYR A 33 -6.93 3.37 7.14
CA TYR A 33 -7.10 2.03 7.69
C TYR A 33 -6.71 2.06 9.15
N THR A 34 -7.65 1.75 10.02
CA THR A 34 -7.43 1.68 11.48
C THR A 34 -6.59 0.49 11.88
N ASP A 35 -6.71 -0.61 11.13
CA ASP A 35 -5.88 -1.80 11.29
C ASP A 35 -5.52 -2.38 9.91
N VAL A 36 -4.25 -2.23 9.52
CA VAL A 36 -3.71 -2.82 8.30
C VAL A 36 -3.60 -4.34 8.42
N CYS A 37 -3.43 -4.87 9.64
CA CYS A 37 -3.34 -6.31 9.85
C CYS A 37 -4.65 -7.03 9.51
N ASP A 38 -5.81 -6.39 9.73
CA ASP A 38 -7.11 -6.94 9.35
C ASP A 38 -7.24 -7.10 7.82
N LEU A 39 -6.62 -6.20 7.04
CA LEU A 39 -6.60 -6.32 5.58
C LEU A 39 -5.72 -7.50 5.13
N LEU A 40 -4.58 -7.69 5.80
CA LEU A 40 -3.59 -8.70 5.43
C LEU A 40 -3.93 -10.11 5.94
N LYS A 41 -4.81 -10.23 6.94
CA LYS A 41 -5.18 -11.51 7.59
C LYS A 41 -5.57 -12.58 6.56
N ASN A 42 -6.45 -12.20 5.63
CA ASN A 42 -6.99 -13.09 4.60
C ASN A 42 -6.29 -12.94 3.24
N ALA A 43 -5.31 -12.03 3.12
CA ALA A 43 -4.58 -11.84 1.88
C ALA A 43 -3.71 -13.06 1.57
N GLN A 44 -3.67 -13.46 0.30
CA GLN A 44 -2.70 -14.43 -0.19
C GLN A 44 -1.38 -13.72 -0.43
N CYS A 45 -0.30 -14.28 0.10
CA CYS A 45 1.02 -13.67 -0.04
C CYS A 45 1.52 -13.82 -1.48
N PRO A 46 2.03 -12.74 -2.11
CA PRO A 46 2.56 -12.84 -3.45
C PRO A 46 3.78 -13.78 -3.49
N ALA A 47 3.96 -14.48 -4.61
CA ALA A 47 5.11 -15.36 -4.85
C ALA A 47 6.47 -14.75 -4.47
N PRO A 48 6.81 -13.49 -4.84
CA PRO A 48 8.11 -12.92 -4.48
C PRO A 48 8.31 -12.71 -2.97
N PHE A 49 7.25 -12.58 -2.18
CA PHE A 49 7.38 -12.53 -0.72
C PHE A 49 7.69 -13.91 -0.14
N VAL A 50 7.00 -14.93 -0.64
CA VAL A 50 7.19 -16.32 -0.18
C VAL A 50 8.58 -16.83 -0.55
N SER A 51 9.03 -16.61 -1.80
CA SER A 51 10.35 -17.07 -2.25
C SER A 51 11.50 -16.44 -1.48
N HIS A 52 11.34 -15.19 -1.03
CA HIS A 52 12.35 -14.48 -0.25
C HIS A 52 12.12 -14.55 1.27
N SER A 53 11.18 -15.38 1.74
CA SER A 53 10.84 -15.54 3.17
C SER A 53 10.51 -14.21 3.86
N ILE A 54 9.90 -13.27 3.12
CA ILE A 54 9.48 -11.97 3.65
C ILE A 54 8.05 -12.10 4.18
N PRO A 55 7.81 -11.77 5.46
CA PRO A 55 6.47 -11.79 6.02
C PRO A 55 5.58 -10.77 5.30
N CYS A 56 4.38 -11.22 4.98
CA CYS A 56 3.30 -10.52 4.27
C CYS A 56 2.04 -10.39 5.16
N LYS A 57 2.08 -10.99 6.36
CA LYS A 57 1.01 -10.99 7.35
C LYS A 57 1.57 -10.55 8.69
N CYS A 58 0.71 -9.95 9.49
CA CYS A 58 1.05 -9.61 10.86
C CYS A 58 1.18 -10.87 11.74
N PRO A 59 2.02 -10.82 12.79
CA PRO A 59 2.89 -9.71 13.20
C PRO A 59 4.20 -9.65 12.40
N PHE A 60 4.65 -8.43 12.06
CA PHE A 60 5.98 -8.22 11.48
C PHE A 60 7.03 -8.16 12.58
N THR A 61 8.03 -9.04 12.53
CA THR A 61 9.14 -9.01 13.48
C THR A 61 10.11 -7.88 13.12
N LYS A 62 10.79 -7.32 14.12
CA LYS A 62 11.84 -6.33 13.87
C LYS A 62 12.98 -6.99 13.11
N GLY A 63 13.32 -6.48 11.94
CA GLY A 63 14.34 -7.03 11.07
C GLY A 63 14.57 -6.15 9.84
N ASN A 64 15.49 -6.57 8.98
CA ASN A 64 15.72 -5.93 7.69
C ASN A 64 15.12 -6.81 6.59
N TYR A 65 14.12 -6.27 5.90
CA TYR A 65 13.45 -6.96 4.81
C TYR A 65 13.87 -6.31 3.50
N LYS A 66 14.47 -7.10 2.61
CA LYS A 66 14.89 -6.65 1.29
C LYS A 66 14.18 -7.48 0.24
N LEU A 67 13.27 -6.85 -0.47
CA LEU A 67 12.66 -7.44 -1.65
C LEU A 67 13.51 -7.08 -2.87
N PRO A 68 14.09 -8.05 -3.59
CA PRO A 68 14.79 -7.77 -4.85
C PRO A 68 13.80 -7.36 -5.94
N SER A 69 14.32 -6.88 -7.08
CA SER A 69 13.49 -6.53 -8.24
C SER A 69 12.53 -7.67 -8.56
N SER A 70 11.23 -7.39 -8.45
CA SER A 70 10.15 -8.37 -8.55
C SER A 70 9.08 -7.82 -9.47
N GLU A 71 8.51 -8.68 -10.30
CA GLU A 71 7.40 -8.33 -11.17
C GLU A 71 6.06 -8.64 -10.47
N PHE A 72 5.15 -7.68 -10.54
CA PHE A 72 3.80 -7.82 -10.02
C PHE A 72 2.82 -7.62 -11.17
N ILE A 73 1.95 -8.60 -11.38
CA ILE A 73 0.86 -8.48 -12.34
C ILE A 73 -0.25 -7.70 -11.65
N VAL A 74 -0.54 -6.50 -12.16
CA VAL A 74 -1.64 -5.65 -11.69
C VAL A 74 -2.74 -5.69 -12.74
N GLU A 75 -3.96 -6.07 -12.35
CA GLU A 75 -5.11 -6.02 -13.26
C GLU A 75 -5.48 -4.56 -13.55
N VAL A 76 -5.04 -4.06 -14.70
CA VAL A 76 -5.18 -2.65 -15.14
C VAL A 76 -6.64 -2.25 -15.35
N ALA A 77 -7.57 -3.21 -15.47
CA ALA A 77 -8.99 -2.96 -15.70
C ALA A 77 -9.65 -2.06 -14.62
N VAL A 78 -9.03 -1.92 -13.44
CA VAL A 78 -9.52 -1.07 -12.35
C VAL A 78 -9.06 0.39 -12.47
N PHE A 79 -7.98 0.66 -13.21
CA PHE A 79 -7.36 1.98 -13.31
C PHE A 79 -7.37 2.50 -14.76
N PRO A 80 -8.17 3.53 -15.08
CA PRO A 80 -8.14 4.13 -16.41
C PRO A 80 -6.76 4.73 -16.71
N THR A 81 -6.33 4.70 -17.97
CA THR A 81 -5.07 5.30 -18.45
C THR A 81 -4.82 6.69 -17.88
N GLY A 82 -3.58 6.98 -17.52
CA GLY A 82 -3.13 8.28 -17.01
C GLY A 82 -2.04 8.19 -15.94
N ASP A 83 -1.64 9.36 -15.44
CA ASP A 83 -0.65 9.49 -14.37
C ASP A 83 -1.30 9.46 -13.00
N TYR A 84 -0.71 8.69 -12.10
CA TYR A 84 -1.16 8.48 -10.73
C TYR A 84 -0.02 8.77 -9.75
N HIS A 85 -0.39 9.39 -8.64
CA HIS A 85 0.50 9.68 -7.53
C HIS A 85 -0.10 9.07 -6.27
N ALA A 86 0.65 8.20 -5.61
CA ALA A 86 0.22 7.50 -4.41
C ALA A 86 1.19 7.74 -3.26
N VAL A 87 0.67 8.13 -2.10
CA VAL A 87 1.44 8.28 -0.87
C VAL A 87 0.83 7.38 0.19
N GLY A 88 1.60 6.38 0.64
CA GLY A 88 1.24 5.46 1.71
C GLY A 88 2.04 5.76 2.97
N LYS A 89 1.37 5.92 4.11
CA LYS A 89 1.98 6.08 5.44
C LYS A 89 1.51 4.97 6.35
N LEU A 90 2.42 4.43 7.15
CA LEU A 90 2.17 3.42 8.16
C LEU A 90 2.61 3.95 9.51
N SER A 91 1.73 3.88 10.50
CA SER A 91 1.99 4.30 11.89
C SER A 91 1.61 3.20 12.87
N THR A 92 2.19 3.21 14.07
CA THR A 92 1.69 2.40 15.18
C THR A 92 0.45 3.05 15.81
N GLY A 93 -0.31 2.30 16.62
CA GLY A 93 -1.46 2.83 17.38
C GLY A 93 -1.13 4.04 18.27
N ASP A 94 0.14 4.26 18.62
CA ASP A 94 0.63 5.42 19.35
C ASP A 94 0.97 6.62 18.43
N ASN A 95 0.49 6.63 17.18
CA ASN A 95 0.79 7.62 16.14
C ASN A 95 2.28 7.76 15.77
N LYS A 96 3.13 6.76 16.06
CA LYS A 96 4.53 6.79 15.62
C LYS A 96 4.64 6.31 14.18
N SER A 97 5.16 7.16 13.30
CA SER A 97 5.43 6.81 11.90
C SER A 97 6.47 5.69 11.82
N VAL A 98 6.12 4.61 11.12
CA VAL A 98 6.96 3.43 10.88
C VAL A 98 7.50 3.43 9.46
N ALA A 99 6.65 3.79 8.48
CA ALA A 99 7.03 3.83 7.08
C ALA A 99 6.26 4.90 6.31
N CYS A 100 6.90 5.47 5.29
CA CYS A 100 6.27 6.34 4.30
C CYS A 100 6.79 5.93 2.93
N VAL A 101 5.88 5.69 1.99
CA VAL A 101 6.19 5.29 0.61
C VAL A 101 5.46 6.25 -0.31
N GLU A 102 6.17 6.78 -1.29
CA GLU A 102 5.62 7.66 -2.31
C GLU A 102 5.93 7.07 -3.68
N LEU A 103 4.90 6.97 -4.52
CA LEU A 103 4.96 6.32 -5.82
C LEU A 103 4.32 7.23 -6.88
N PHE A 104 4.98 7.29 -8.04
CA PHE A 104 4.44 7.88 -9.24
C PHE A 104 4.36 6.77 -10.28
N VAL A 105 3.16 6.53 -10.81
CA VAL A 105 2.90 5.42 -11.73
C VAL A 105 2.07 5.95 -12.89
N THR A 106 2.45 5.58 -14.11
CA THR A 106 1.69 5.90 -15.31
C THR A 106 1.12 4.61 -15.86
N PHE A 107 -0.21 4.54 -16.01
CA PHE A 107 -0.89 3.45 -16.69
C PHE A 107 -1.14 3.86 -18.15
N GLY A 108 -0.62 3.06 -19.09
CA GLY A 108 -0.67 3.27 -20.54
C GLY A 108 -1.59 2.28 -21.22
#